data_AF-A0A2V8WUE2-F1
#
_entry.id   AF-A0A2V8WUE2-F1
#
_cell.length_a   1.000
_cell.length_b   1.000
_cell.length_c   1.000
_cell.angle_alpha   90.00
_cell.angle_beta   90.00
_cell.angle_gamma   90.00
#
_symmetry.space_group_name_H-M   'P 1'
#
loop_
_entity.id
_entity.type
_entity.pdbx_description
1 polymer ?
#
loop_
_entity_poly.entity_id
_entity_poly.type
_entity_poly.pdbx_seq_one_letter_code
_entity_poly.pdbx_strand_id
1 'polypeptide(L)' 'MLFAFVPRGKKSGTRLFPHRHKEDDRYHVSLTREGPHIPLADERDIPDYLANGYSLGMSTGGEKYRPTLIRPQSILGWK' A
#
# COMPACT_ATOMS: atom_id res chain seq x y z
N MET A 1 9.04 9.47 -0.92
CA MET A 1 9.09 7.99 -0.82
C MET A 1 8.08 7.54 0.21
N LEU A 2 7.08 6.79 -0.24
CA LEU A 2 5.95 6.32 0.56
C LEU A 2 6.35 5.11 1.40
N PHE A 3 6.04 5.11 2.70
CA PHE A 3 6.26 3.93 3.54
C PHE A 3 5.32 3.88 4.74
N ALA A 4 5.11 2.68 5.28
CA ALA A 4 4.37 2.46 6.52
C ALA A 4 5.15 1.51 7.44
N PHE A 5 4.78 1.46 8.71
CA PHE A 5 5.34 0.50 9.66
C PHE A 5 4.31 -0.56 10.01
N VAL A 6 4.75 -1.81 10.13
CA VAL A 6 3.93 -2.87 10.73
C VAL A 6 3.71 -2.50 12.22
N PRO A 7 2.45 -2.30 12.67
CA PRO A 7 2.21 -1.73 13.99
C PRO A 7 2.32 -2.76 15.14
N ARG A 8 2.08 -4.05 14.85
CA ARG A 8 1.97 -5.12 15.87
C ARG A 8 2.42 -6.47 15.33
N GLY A 9 2.79 -7.39 16.22
CA GLY A 9 3.19 -8.77 15.90
C GLY A 9 4.70 -8.98 15.77
N LYS A 10 5.12 -10.20 15.40
CA LYS A 10 6.54 -10.60 15.32
C LYS A 10 7.39 -9.75 14.35
N LYS A 11 6.74 -9.14 13.35
CA LYS A 11 7.36 -8.23 12.37
C LYS A 11 7.12 -6.75 12.70
N SER A 12 6.72 -6.39 13.93
CA SER A 12 6.51 -4.98 14.32
C SER A 12 7.74 -4.11 14.05
N GLY A 13 7.53 -2.87 13.59
CA GLY A 13 8.61 -1.95 13.21
C GLY A 13 9.21 -2.19 11.83
N THR A 14 8.80 -3.26 11.13
CA THR A 14 9.20 -3.49 9.74
C THR A 14 8.60 -2.44 8.82
N ARG A 15 9.41 -1.90 7.89
CA ARG A 15 8.95 -0.97 6.86
C ARG A 15 8.24 -1.70 5.72
N LEU A 16 7.10 -1.15 5.33
CA LEU A 16 6.34 -1.55 4.16
C LEU A 16 6.43 -0.44 3.11
N PHE A 17 6.53 -0.82 1.85
CA PHE A 17 6.57 0.06 0.69
C PHE A 17 5.40 -0.26 -0.24
N PRO A 18 5.00 0.68 -1.13
CA PRO A 18 3.98 0.41 -2.15
C PRO A 18 4.28 -0.90 -2.87
N HIS A 19 3.33 -1.83 -2.84
CA HIS A 19 3.50 -3.14 -3.45
C HIS A 19 3.17 -3.07 -4.93
N ARG A 20 4.14 -3.44 -5.76
CA ARG A 20 3.94 -3.61 -7.20
C ARG A 20 3.59 -5.07 -7.49
N HIS A 21 2.36 -5.31 -7.93
CA HIS A 21 1.88 -6.64 -8.25
C HIS A 21 2.62 -7.18 -9.48
N LYS A 22 3.16 -8.40 -9.41
CA LYS A 22 3.91 -9.00 -10.53
C LYS A 22 3.02 -9.41 -11.71
N GLU A 23 1.73 -9.61 -11.47
CA GLU A 23 0.77 -10.06 -12.47
C GLU A 23 0.45 -8.95 -13.49
N ASP A 24 0.34 -7.71 -13.02
CA ASP A 24 -0.05 -6.55 -13.82
C ASP A 24 0.93 -5.37 -13.76
N ASP A 25 2.02 -5.50 -13.00
CA ASP A 25 3.10 -4.51 -12.82
C ASP A 25 2.60 -3.14 -12.31
N ARG A 26 1.54 -3.15 -11.48
CA ARG A 26 0.84 -1.96 -10.97
C ARG A 26 0.71 -1.98 -9.44
N TYR A 27 0.39 -0.81 -8.89
CA TYR A 27 0.04 -0.62 -7.49
C TYR A 27 -1.46 -0.73 -7.30
N HIS A 28 -1.92 -1.40 -6.25
CA HIS A 28 -3.36 -1.53 -6.02
C HIS A 28 -3.81 -0.69 -4.84
N VAL A 29 -4.86 0.11 -5.06
CA VAL A 29 -5.57 0.85 -4.01
C VAL A 29 -7.01 0.36 -3.89
N SER A 30 -7.57 0.40 -2.69
CA SER A 30 -8.98 0.06 -2.45
C SER A 30 -9.53 0.77 -1.23
N LEU A 31 -10.81 1.12 -1.24
CA LEU A 31 -11.50 1.73 -0.10
C LEU A 31 -11.72 0.73 1.04
N THR A 32 -11.90 -0.55 0.71
CA THR A 32 -12.18 -1.62 1.69
C THR A 32 -11.39 -2.87 1.35
N ARG A 33 -11.28 -3.81 2.29
CA ARG A 33 -10.52 -5.05 2.09
C ARG A 33 -11.11 -5.97 1.02
N GLU A 34 -12.43 -5.90 0.82
CA GLU A 34 -13.19 -6.73 -0.10
C GLU A 34 -13.70 -5.93 -1.32
N GLY A 35 -13.40 -4.63 -1.37
CA GLY A 35 -13.83 -3.73 -2.43
C GLY A 35 -13.01 -3.89 -3.72
N PRO A 36 -13.44 -3.23 -4.81
CA PRO A 36 -12.72 -3.28 -6.06
C PRO A 36 -11.31 -2.72 -5.89
N HIS A 37 -10.32 -3.51 -6.30
CA HIS A 37 -8.94 -3.07 -6.36
C HIS A 37 -8.75 -2.24 -7.64
N ILE A 38 -8.29 -1.00 -7.46
CA ILE A 38 -7.98 -0.09 -8.57
C ILE A 38 -6.48 -0.20 -8.86
N PRO A 39 -6.08 -0.65 -10.05
CA PRO A 39 -4.68 -0.82 -10.40
C PRO A 39 -4.10 0.48 -11.01
N LEU A 40 -3.08 1.04 -10.37
CA LEU A 40 -2.39 2.27 -10.72
C LEU A 40 -1.03 1.95 -11.37
N ALA A 41 -0.75 2.59 -12.51
CA ALA A 41 0.50 2.37 -13.24
C ALA A 41 1.69 3.12 -12.62
N ASP A 42 1.46 4.34 -12.14
CA ASP A 42 2.50 5.18 -11.55
C ASP A 42 2.25 5.36 -10.04
N GLU A 43 3.33 5.45 -9.26
CA GLU A 43 3.24 5.78 -7.84
C GLU A 43 2.79 7.22 -7.60
N ARG A 44 2.93 8.10 -8.60
CA ARG A 44 2.50 9.51 -8.55
C ARG A 44 1.00 9.69 -8.43
N ASP A 45 0.22 8.71 -8.86
CA ASP A 45 -1.25 8.76 -8.76
C ASP A 45 -1.73 8.38 -7.34
N ILE A 46 -0.89 7.68 -6.56
CA ILE A 46 -1.26 7.15 -5.24
C ILE A 46 -1.76 8.26 -4.28
N PRO A 47 -1.10 9.43 -4.15
CA PRO A 47 -1.51 10.47 -3.21
C PRO A 47 -2.95 10.97 -3.42
N ASP A 48 -3.42 11.10 -4.67
CA ASP A 48 -4.80 11.50 -4.97
C ASP A 48 -5.82 10.49 -4.41
N TYR A 49 -5.56 9.20 -4.55
CA TYR A 49 -6.42 8.16 -3.97
C TYR A 49 -6.34 8.14 -2.44
N LEU A 50 -5.15 8.30 -1.88
CA LEU A 50 -4.98 8.38 -0.42
C LEU A 50 -5.74 9.58 0.17
N ALA A 51 -5.74 10.73 -0.51
CA ALA A 51 -6.50 11.91 -0.12
C ALA A 51 -8.01 11.66 -0.12
N ASN A 52 -8.50 10.80 -1.02
CA ASN A 52 -9.89 10.35 -1.09
C ASN A 52 -10.23 9.19 -0.13
N GLY A 53 -9.30 8.80 0.76
CA GLY A 53 -9.53 7.79 1.78
C GLY A 53 -9.24 6.34 1.36
N TYR A 54 -8.70 6.12 0.16
CA TYR A 54 -8.31 4.79 -0.30
C TYR A 54 -7.14 4.26 0.51
N SER A 55 -7.13 2.95 0.77
CA SER A 55 -6.00 2.24 1.34
C SER A 55 -5.08 1.72 0.25
N LEU A 56 -3.78 1.72 0.50
CA LEU A 56 -2.75 1.25 -0.43
C LEU A 56 -2.25 -0.14 -0.04
N GLY A 57 -2.12 -1.04 -1.02
CA GLY A 57 -1.41 -2.30 -0.84
C GLY A 57 0.08 -2.06 -0.62
N MET A 58 0.60 -2.41 0.56
CA MET A 58 2.02 -2.29 0.88
C MET A 58 2.60 -3.63 1.33
N SER A 59 3.87 -3.87 1.00
CA SER A 59 4.60 -5.07 1.40
C SER A 59 6.05 -4.75 1.77
N THR A 60 6.71 -5.71 2.40
CA THR A 60 8.16 -5.79 2.46
C THR A 60 8.67 -6.11 1.05
N GLY A 61 9.62 -5.31 0.55
CA GLY A 61 10.17 -5.50 -0.79
C GLY A 61 10.73 -6.92 -0.94
N GLY A 62 10.17 -7.70 -1.86
CA GLY A 62 10.69 -9.02 -2.23
C GLY A 62 10.00 -10.24 -1.61
N GLU A 63 9.01 -10.11 -0.72
CA GLU A 63 8.34 -11.30 -0.17
C GLU A 63 7.15 -11.78 -1.01
N LYS A 64 6.98 -13.11 -1.07
CA LYS A 64 5.84 -13.87 -1.62
C LYS A 64 4.52 -13.66 -0.84
N TYR A 65 4.44 -12.63 -0.01
CA TYR A 65 3.32 -12.38 0.89
C TYR A 65 2.24 -11.52 0.22
N ARG A 66 0.98 -11.79 0.56
CA ARG A 66 -0.13 -10.93 0.17
C ARG A 66 0.11 -9.52 0.70
N PRO A 67 -0.02 -8.47 -0.12
CA PRO A 67 0.13 -7.10 0.33
C PRO A 67 -0.90 -6.79 1.42
N THR A 68 -0.50 -5.94 2.37
CA THR A 68 -1.39 -5.46 3.41
C THR A 68 -1.97 -4.13 2.98
N LEU A 69 -3.29 -3.98 3.06
CA LEU A 69 -3.94 -2.69 2.84
C LEU A 69 -3.66 -1.77 4.04
N ILE A 70 -2.95 -0.68 3.77
CA ILE A 70 -2.61 0.34 4.77
C ILE A 70 -3.46 1.57 4.51
N ARG A 71 -4.11 2.06 5.56
CA ARG A 71 -4.92 3.28 5.52
C ARG A 71 -4.01 4.51 5.35
N PRO A 72 -4.48 5.58 4.68
CA PRO A 72 -3.70 6.81 4.47
C PRO A 72 -3.07 7.36 5.75
N GLN A 73 -3.80 7.32 6.87
CA GLN A 73 -3.36 7.83 8.17
C GLN A 73 -2.13 7.11 8.75
N SER A 74 -1.84 5.89 8.28
CA SER A 74 -0.70 5.09 8.72
C SER A 74 0.47 5.10 7.72
N ILE A 75 0.31 5.79 6.59
CA ILE A 75 1.33 5.93 5.55
C ILE A 75 2.05 7.27 5.78
N LEU A 76 3.38 7.23 5.66
CA LEU A 76 4.27 8.38 5.78
C LEU A 76 4.81 8.77 4.41
N GLY A 77 5.05 10.08 4.24
CA GLY A 77 5.68 10.64 3.03
C GLY A 77 4.76 10.85 1.83
N TRP A 78 3.43 10.86 2.04
CA TRP A 78 2.41 11.15 1.01
C TRP A 78 1.67 12.49 1.23
N LYS A 79 1.77 13.06 2.43
CA LYS A 79 1.20 14.35 2.82
C LYS A 79 2.28 15.42 2.81
#